data_AF-A0A965GWB7-F1
#
_entry.id   AF-A0A965GWB7-F1
#
_cell.length_a   1.000
_cell.length_b   1.000
_cell.length_c   1.000
_cell.angle_alpha   90.00
_cell.angle_beta   90.00
_cell.angle_gamma   90.00
#
_symmetry.space_group_name_H-M   'P 1'
#
loop_
_entity.id
_entity.type
_entity.pdbx_description
1 polymer ?
#
loop_
_entity_poly.entity_id
_entity_poly.type
_entity_poly.pdbx_seq_one_letter_code
_entity_poly.pdbx_strand_id
1 'polypeptide(L)' 'MSEHLVSVKQGYVLAIDTSAGTTVAVLSLGEVLAELNYLEPMTHSERIGSAIEEVLAKAKIAP' A
#
# COMPACT_ATOMS: atom_id res chain seq x y z
N MET A 1 -26.00 -27.76 14.07
CA MET A 1 -25.82 -26.37 13.60
C MET A 1 -24.35 -26.22 13.22
N SER A 2 -24.00 -26.50 11.97
CA SER A 2 -22.61 -26.39 11.49
C SER A 2 -22.33 -24.93 11.13
N GLU A 3 -21.40 -24.29 11.83
CA GLU A 3 -20.95 -22.94 11.50
C GLU A 3 -20.22 -22.98 10.17
N HIS A 4 -20.81 -22.36 9.14
CA HIS A 4 -20.16 -22.17 7.85
C HIS A 4 -19.17 -21.01 8.01
N LEU A 5 -17.89 -21.33 8.13
CA LEU A 5 -16.82 -20.34 8.12
C LEU A 5 -16.73 -19.75 6.70
N VAL A 6 -17.27 -18.55 6.50
CA VAL A 6 -17.07 -17.80 5.26
C VAL A 6 -15.65 -17.24 5.29
N SER A 7 -14.77 -17.84 4.48
CA SER A 7 -13.42 -17.31 4.27
C SER A 7 -13.52 -16.04 3.42
N VAL A 8 -13.44 -14.88 4.06
CA VAL A 8 -13.31 -13.59 3.35
C VAL A 8 -11.87 -13.51 2.87
N LYS A 9 -11.67 -13.57 1.55
CA LYS A 9 -10.36 -13.33 0.96
C LYS A 9 -10.04 -11.84 1.15
N GLN A 10 -9.10 -11.53 2.06
CA GLN A 10 -8.59 -10.16 2.23
C GLN A 10 -7.91 -9.72 0.93
N GLY A 11 -8.40 -8.63 0.36
CA GLY A 11 -7.84 -8.01 -0.83
C GLY A 11 -7.04 -6.78 -0.45
N TYR A 12 -5.82 -6.67 -0.96
CA TYR A 12 -4.97 -5.50 -0.78
C TYR A 12 -4.92 -4.69 -2.06
N VAL A 13 -4.91 -3.36 -1.92
CA VAL A 13 -4.74 -2.42 -3.03
C VAL A 13 -3.49 -1.60 -2.77
N LEU A 14 -2.56 -1.60 -3.73
CA LEU A 14 -1.43 -0.68 -3.75
C LEU A 14 -1.80 0.52 -4.63
N ALA A 15 -1.87 1.70 -4.03
CA ALA A 15 -2.16 2.96 -4.72
C ALA A 15 -0.88 3.80 -4.83
N ILE A 16 -0.65 4.36 -6.03
CA ILE A 16 0.50 5.21 -6.32
C ILE A 16 -0.01 6.47 -7.02
N ASP A 17 0.32 7.64 -6.47
CA ASP A 17 0.05 8.94 -7.08
C ASP A 17 1.37 9.70 -7.23
N THR A 18 1.68 10.12 -8.48
CA THR A 18 2.88 10.87 -8.84
C THR A 18 2.59 12.29 -9.35
N SER A 19 1.34 12.77 -9.21
CA SER A 19 0.91 14.02 -9.84
C SER A 19 1.43 15.30 -9.18
N ALA A 20 1.63 15.32 -7.86
CA ALA A 20 2.06 16.50 -7.08
C ALA A 20 3.11 16.17 -6.01
N GLY A 21 3.98 15.20 -6.29
CA GLY A 21 4.83 14.49 -5.33
C GLY A 21 4.65 12.99 -5.52
N THR A 22 5.36 12.16 -4.75
CA THR A 22 5.18 10.68 -4.81
C THR A 22 4.48 10.20 -3.55
N THR A 23 3.26 9.70 -3.70
CA THR A 23 2.52 9.03 -2.64
C THR A 23 2.37 7.56 -2.97
N VAL A 24 2.68 6.69 -2.00
CA VAL A 24 2.44 5.24 -2.09
C VAL A 24 1.65 4.83 -0.86
N ALA A 25 0.57 4.05 -1.05
CA ALA A 25 -0.25 3.56 0.05
C ALA A 25 -0.74 2.13 -0.19
N VAL A 26 -0.87 1.36 0.89
CA VAL A 26 -1.53 0.04 0.89
C VAL A 26 -2.84 0.16 1.64
N LEU A 27 -3.90 -0.34 1.01
CA LEU A 27 -5.25 -0.33 1.55
C LEU A 27 -5.82 -1.74 1.63
N SER A 28 -6.66 -1.99 2.63
CA SER A 28 -7.50 -3.19 2.73
C SER A 28 -8.87 -2.79 3.25
N LEU A 29 -9.93 -3.30 2.63
CA LEU A 29 -11.32 -3.10 3.08
C LEU A 29 -11.72 -1.63 3.30
N GLY A 30 -11.12 -0.69 2.55
CA GLY A 30 -11.39 0.74 2.65
C GLY A 30 -10.54 1.49 3.70
N GLU A 31 -9.64 0.79 4.40
CA GLU A 31 -8.72 1.37 5.37
C GLU A 31 -7.30 1.48 4.79
N VAL A 32 -6.60 2.57 5.12
CA VAL A 32 -5.17 2.74 4.80
C VAL A 32 -4.35 2.01 5.87
N LEU A 33 -3.61 0.98 5.44
CA LEU A 33 -2.75 0.18 6.32
C LEU A 33 -1.37 0.81 6.49
N ALA A 34 -0.84 1.44 5.43
CA ALA A 34 0.38 2.22 5.46
C ALA A 34 0.40 3.19 4.29
N GLU A 35 1.05 4.34 4.50
CA GLU A 35 1.30 5.32 3.45
C GLU A 35 2.67 5.96 3.60
N LEU A 36 3.15 6.51 2.49
CA LEU A 36 4.38 7.27 2.43
C LEU A 36 4.19 8.38 1.39
N ASN A 37 4.50 9.61 1.79
CA ASN A 37 4.44 10.79 0.95
C ASN A 37 5.81 11.46 0.83
N TYR A 38 6.28 11.64 -0.40
CA TYR A 38 7.44 12.45 -0.75
C TYR A 38 6.97 13.73 -1.46
N LEU A 39 7.21 14.87 -0.82
CA LEU A 39 6.84 16.19 -1.32
C LEU A 39 7.78 16.71 -2.43
N GLU A 40 8.90 16.03 -2.67
CA GLU A 40 9.92 16.46 -3.63
C GLU A 40 9.65 15.92 -5.05
N PRO A 41 9.59 16.79 -6.09
CA PRO A 41 9.34 16.39 -7.48
C PRO A 41 10.48 15.66 -8.20
N MET A 42 11.64 15.48 -7.56
CA MET A 42 12.87 15.06 -8.22
C MET A 42 13.33 13.71 -7.67
N THR A 43 13.61 12.73 -8.56
CA THR A 43 13.98 11.30 -8.32
C THR A 43 12.82 10.29 -8.13
N HIS A 44 11.74 10.42 -8.91
CA HIS A 44 10.56 9.53 -8.82
C HIS A 44 10.86 8.05 -9.13
N SER A 45 11.63 7.76 -10.19
CA SER A 45 11.88 6.38 -10.61
C SER A 45 12.82 5.64 -9.67
N GLU A 46 13.84 6.30 -9.12
CA GLU A 46 14.78 5.64 -8.21
C GLU A 46 14.17 5.35 -6.83
N ARG A 47 13.23 6.17 -6.34
CA ARG A 47 12.68 6.01 -4.98
C ARG A 47 11.43 5.13 -4.90
N ILE A 48 10.73 4.90 -6.01
CA ILE A 48 9.43 4.21 -5.98
C ILE A 48 9.53 2.75 -5.52
N GLY A 49 10.61 2.04 -5.90
CA GLY A 49 10.85 0.67 -5.45
C GLY A 49 11.00 0.60 -3.93
N SER A 50 11.88 1.44 -3.37
CA SER A 50 12.07 1.53 -1.91
C SER A 50 10.81 2.03 -1.18
N ALA A 51 10.03 2.92 -1.79
CA ALA A 51 8.78 3.40 -1.23
C ALA A 51 7.73 2.27 -1.11
N ILE A 52 7.63 1.43 -2.14
CA ILE A 52 6.75 0.26 -2.16
C ILE A 52 7.20 -0.75 -1.10
N GLU A 53 8.50 -1.07 -1.04
CA GLU A 53 9.05 -1.98 -0.03
C GLU A 53 8.75 -1.48 1.39
N GLU A 54 8.95 -0.19 1.65
CA GLU A 54 8.71 0.40 2.97
C GLU A 54 7.23 0.38 3.35
N VAL A 55 6.33 0.72 2.43
CA VAL A 55 4.88 0.70 2.67
C VAL A 55 4.38 -0.73 2.90
N LEU A 56 4.87 -1.72 2.14
CA LEU A 56 4.53 -3.13 2.35
C LEU A 56 5.05 -3.63 3.70
N ALA A 57 6.27 -3.26 4.08
CA ALA A 57 6.85 -3.60 5.37
C ALA A 57 6.07 -2.98 6.54
N LYS A 58 5.70 -1.69 6.44
CA LYS A 58 4.85 -1.01 7.44
C LYS A 58 3.47 -1.65 7.56
N ALA A 59 2.88 -2.04 6.44
CA ALA A 59 1.60 -2.75 6.40
C ALA A 59 1.70 -4.23 6.81
N LYS A 60 2.92 -4.76 7.02
CA LYS A 60 3.23 -6.16 7.34
C LYS A 60 2.68 -7.14 6.29
N ILE A 61 2.74 -6.75 5.02
CA ILE A 61 2.24 -7.53 3.89
C ILE A 61 3.42 -7.97 3.03
N ALA A 62 3.41 -9.26 2.64
CA ALA A 62 4.30 -9.78 1.62
C ALA A 62 3.62 -9.66 0.24
N PRO A 63 4.35 -9.22 -0.80
CA PRO A 63 3.85 -9.17 -2.17
C PRO A 63 3.58 -10.56 -2.77
#